data_AF-A0A494XI41-F1
#
_entry.id   AF-A0A494XI41-F1
#
_cell.length_a   1.000
_cell.length_b   1.000
_cell.length_c   1.000
_cell.angle_alpha   90.00
_cell.angle_beta   90.00
_cell.angle_gamma   90.00
#
_symmetry.space_group_name_H-M   'P 1'
#
loop_
_entity.id
_entity.type
_entity.pdbx_description
1 polymer ?
#
loop_
_entity_poly.entity_id
_entity_poly.type
_entity_poly.pdbx_seq_one_letter_code
_entity_poly.pdbx_strand_id
1 'polypeptide(L)'
;MMKIKIHWTTALTLRADPQLIYSPSVLESVDDVPGVYVFARKYGSRVTPLYVGKALNLKGRIKQQLNNLRLMRQIQDWEKNGARVLLLGYLKVHGSQDVGTALDVIERALIEHGLAEGHPLVNVQGTRTPFHTLSFTGNRMSEQVAPRQMFVKA
;
A
#
# COMPACT_ATOMS: atom_id res chain seq x y z
N MET A 1 16.56 -17.29 -10.40
CA MET A 1 15.45 -17.02 -9.45
C MET A 1 15.93 -16.02 -8.41
N MET A 2 15.29 -14.85 -8.30
CA MET A 2 15.66 -13.81 -7.33
C MET A 2 14.97 -14.09 -5.98
N LYS A 3 15.72 -14.10 -4.88
CA LYS A 3 15.18 -14.21 -3.52
C LYS A 3 15.16 -12.81 -2.88
N ILE A 4 13.97 -12.28 -2.63
CA ILE A 4 13.78 -10.94 -2.05
C ILE A 4 13.37 -11.06 -0.59
N LYS A 5 13.97 -10.27 0.30
CA LYS A 5 13.58 -10.18 1.71
C LYS A 5 13.20 -8.75 2.09
N ILE A 6 12.07 -8.62 2.78
CA ILE A 6 11.58 -7.36 3.34
C ILE A 6 11.45 -7.51 4.85
N HIS A 7 11.91 -6.49 5.57
CA HIS A 7 11.71 -6.37 7.00
C HIS A 7 10.66 -5.31 7.27
N TRP A 8 9.52 -5.71 7.82
CA TRP A 8 8.45 -4.78 8.21
C TRP A 8 8.74 -4.16 9.57
N THR A 9 8.55 -2.84 9.66
CA THR A 9 8.65 -2.12 10.93
C THR A 9 7.31 -2.13 11.67
N THR A 10 7.32 -1.67 12.91
CA THR A 10 6.09 -1.25 13.58
C THR A 10 5.37 -0.19 12.75
N ALA A 11 4.04 -0.31 12.64
CA ALA A 11 3.20 0.65 11.94
C ALA A 11 3.29 2.04 12.59
N LEU A 12 3.42 3.07 11.78
CA LEU A 12 3.35 4.46 12.23
C LEU A 12 1.89 4.93 12.17
N THR A 13 1.38 5.48 13.27
CA THR A 13 0.03 6.09 13.27
C THR A 13 0.11 7.46 12.60
N LEU A 14 -0.82 7.71 11.67
CA LEU A 14 -1.00 9.00 11.02
C LEU A 14 -2.02 9.83 11.80
N ARG A 15 -1.59 11.02 12.23
CA ARG A 15 -2.43 11.98 12.96
C ARG A 15 -2.80 13.13 12.04
N ALA A 16 -3.95 13.75 12.31
CA ALA A 16 -4.33 14.98 11.64
C ALA A 16 -3.27 16.05 11.94
N ASP A 17 -2.92 16.82 10.92
CA ASP A 17 -1.95 17.90 11.01
C ASP A 17 -2.63 19.19 10.50
N PRO A 18 -2.29 20.38 11.02
CA PRO A 18 -2.84 21.63 10.48
C PRO A 18 -2.11 22.14 9.23
N GLN A 19 -0.83 21.78 9.05
CA GLN A 19 0.01 22.21 7.93
C GLN A 19 -0.02 21.18 6.80
N LEU A 20 -0.09 19.90 7.15
CA LEU A 20 -0.34 18.78 6.24
C LEU A 20 -1.74 18.22 6.48
N ILE A 21 -2.29 17.38 5.61
CA ILE A 21 -3.53 16.65 5.97
C ILE A 21 -3.23 15.62 7.06
N TYR A 22 -2.08 14.94 6.97
CA TYR A 22 -1.61 13.97 7.96
C TYR A 22 -0.11 14.09 8.20
N SER A 23 0.31 13.79 9.43
CA SER A 23 1.71 13.57 9.80
C SER A 23 1.86 12.25 10.58
N PRO A 24 2.88 11.41 10.28
CA PRO A 24 3.15 10.22 11.07
C PRO A 24 3.80 10.59 12.39
N SER A 25 3.45 9.86 13.44
CA SER A 25 3.88 10.14 14.82
C SER A 25 5.38 10.24 15.03
N VAL A 26 6.19 9.57 14.19
CA VAL A 26 7.66 9.55 14.31
C VAL A 26 8.35 9.53 12.93
N LEU A 27 7.97 10.44 12.02
CA LEU A 27 8.57 10.48 10.67
C LEU A 27 10.11 10.60 10.70
N GLU A 28 10.65 11.29 11.69
CA GLU A 28 12.08 11.58 11.76
C GLU A 28 12.94 10.34 12.06
N SER A 29 12.35 9.31 12.70
CA SER A 29 13.03 8.03 12.97
C SER A 29 12.93 7.04 11.80
N VAL A 30 12.34 7.42 10.67
CA VAL A 30 12.29 6.56 9.48
C VAL A 30 13.64 6.57 8.79
N ASP A 31 14.22 5.39 8.62
CA ASP A 31 15.46 5.23 7.86
C ASP A 31 15.25 5.57 6.38
N ASP A 32 16.19 6.33 5.79
CA ASP A 32 16.15 6.70 4.37
C ASP A 32 16.85 5.65 3.51
N VAL A 33 16.25 4.44 3.50
CA VAL A 33 16.78 3.26 2.83
C VAL A 33 15.81 2.75 1.75
N PRO A 34 16.26 1.86 0.84
CA PRO A 34 15.39 1.25 -0.14
C PRO A 34 14.29 0.39 0.51
N GLY A 35 13.07 0.50 -0.01
CA GLY A 35 11.96 -0.32 0.46
C GLY A 35 10.60 0.08 -0.10
N VAL A 36 9.57 -0.41 0.56
CA VAL A 36 8.16 -0.15 0.24
C VAL A 36 7.44 0.49 1.43
N TYR A 37 6.37 1.22 1.14
CA TYR A 37 5.50 1.82 2.14
C TYR A 37 4.04 1.59 1.74
N VAL A 38 3.18 1.43 2.75
CA VAL A 38 1.75 1.22 2.56
C VAL A 38 0.96 2.18 3.44
N PHE A 39 0.16 3.04 2.82
CA PHE A 39 -0.88 3.77 3.54
C PHE A 39 -2.08 2.85 3.70
N ALA A 40 -2.56 2.68 4.92
CA ALA A 40 -3.63 1.75 5.24
C ALA A 40 -4.55 2.26 6.35
N ARG A 41 -5.71 1.60 6.50
CA ARG A 41 -6.57 1.70 7.67
C ARG A 41 -6.41 0.46 8.53
N LYS A 42 -6.34 0.65 9.84
CA LYS A 42 -6.32 -0.44 10.83
C LYS A 42 -7.57 -0.36 11.70
N TYR A 43 -8.38 -1.43 11.69
CA TYR A 43 -9.53 -1.59 12.55
C TYR A 43 -9.45 -2.94 13.27
N GLY A 44 -9.26 -2.91 14.59
CA GLY A 44 -8.93 -4.12 15.36
C GLY A 44 -7.66 -4.79 14.84
N SER A 45 -7.79 -6.06 14.44
CA SER A 45 -6.72 -6.86 13.82
C SER A 45 -6.61 -6.70 12.30
N ARG A 46 -7.63 -6.12 11.64
CA ARG A 46 -7.67 -5.99 10.18
C ARG A 46 -6.89 -4.77 9.71
N VAL A 47 -6.08 -4.96 8.67
CA VAL A 47 -5.40 -3.90 7.93
C VAL A 47 -5.95 -3.86 6.51
N THR A 48 -6.37 -2.69 6.07
CA THR A 48 -6.88 -2.44 4.72
C THR A 48 -5.92 -1.50 3.99
N PRO A 49 -5.04 -2.00 3.11
CA PRO A 49 -4.19 -1.19 2.24
C PRO A 49 -5.03 -0.27 1.34
N LEU A 50 -4.64 1.00 1.27
CA LEU A 50 -5.24 2.00 0.37
C LEU A 50 -4.27 2.44 -0.72
N TYR A 51 -2.97 2.43 -0.43
CA TYR A 51 -1.94 2.82 -1.38
C TYR A 51 -0.65 2.07 -1.06
N VAL A 52 0.01 1.55 -2.08
CA VAL A 52 1.35 0.95 -1.99
C VAL A 52 2.31 1.77 -2.83
N GLY A 53 3.51 2.02 -2.31
CA GLY A 53 4.58 2.62 -3.09
C GLY A 53 5.94 2.04 -2.73
N LYS A 54 6.90 2.23 -3.63
CA LYS A 54 8.32 1.93 -3.42
C LYS A 54 9.19 3.18 -3.48
N ALA A 55 10.40 3.08 -2.92
CA ALA A 55 11.44 4.07 -3.12
C ALA A 55 12.83 3.50 -2.86
N LEU A 56 13.84 4.09 -3.50
CA LEU A 56 15.25 3.92 -3.10
C LEU A 56 15.55 4.66 -1.78
N ASN A 57 14.82 5.76 -1.53
CA ASN A 57 14.95 6.61 -0.35
C ASN A 57 13.55 6.78 0.27
N LEU A 58 13.23 5.92 1.24
CA LEU A 58 11.88 5.84 1.82
C LEU A 58 11.45 7.14 2.51
N LYS A 59 12.31 7.72 3.36
CA LYS A 59 11.97 8.92 4.14
C LYS A 59 11.64 10.07 3.21
N GLY A 60 12.47 10.29 2.19
CA GLY A 60 12.24 11.32 1.18
C GLY A 60 10.94 11.11 0.41
N ARG A 61 10.66 9.88 -0.04
CA ARG A 61 9.43 9.56 -0.78
C ARG A 61 8.18 9.72 0.06
N ILE A 62 8.21 9.29 1.33
CA ILE A 62 7.08 9.44 2.25
C ILE A 62 6.77 10.92 2.47
N LYS A 63 7.79 11.76 2.71
CA LYS A 63 7.62 13.22 2.82
C LYS A 63 6.93 13.79 1.57
N GLN A 64 7.31 13.36 0.37
CA GLN A 64 6.63 13.79 -0.86
C GLN A 64 5.16 13.34 -0.90
N GLN A 65 4.86 12.10 -0.51
CA GLN A 65 3.48 11.61 -0.55
C GLN A 65 2.58 12.23 0.50
N LEU A 66 3.09 12.60 1.67
CA LEU A 66 2.32 13.33 2.68
C LEU A 66 1.89 14.72 2.19
N ASN A 67 2.63 15.31 1.24
CA ASN A 67 2.27 16.55 0.55
C ASN A 67 1.33 16.33 -0.65
N ASN A 68 1.03 15.09 -1.03
CA ASN A 68 0.13 14.79 -2.12
C ASN A 68 -1.34 14.92 -1.65
N LEU A 69 -1.91 16.11 -1.85
CA LEU A 69 -3.28 16.43 -1.43
C LEU A 69 -4.32 15.44 -1.94
N ARG A 70 -4.20 14.97 -3.19
CA ARG A 70 -5.14 14.01 -3.76
C ARG A 70 -5.10 12.69 -3.01
N LEU A 71 -3.91 12.14 -2.79
CA LEU A 71 -3.74 10.88 -2.06
C LEU A 71 -4.22 11.00 -0.61
N MET A 72 -3.85 12.08 0.08
CA MET A 72 -4.21 12.27 1.48
C MET A 72 -5.73 12.45 1.66
N ARG A 73 -6.42 13.14 0.75
CA ARG A 73 -7.89 13.21 0.73
C ARG A 73 -8.52 11.85 0.48
N GLN A 74 -8.00 11.07 -0.46
CA GLN A 74 -8.51 9.69 -0.68
C GLN A 74 -8.37 8.82 0.57
N ILE A 75 -7.26 8.91 1.31
CA ILE A 75 -7.07 8.21 2.58
C ILE A 75 -8.04 8.71 3.67
N GLN A 76 -8.33 10.01 3.67
CA GLN A 76 -9.30 10.63 4.56
C GLN A 76 -10.70 10.09 4.33
N ASP A 77 -11.12 10.02 3.06
CA ASP A 77 -12.51 9.78 2.64
C ASP A 77 -12.89 8.29 2.60
N TRP A 78 -11.92 7.39 2.40
CA TRP A 78 -12.18 5.96 2.12
C TRP A 78 -13.02 5.25 3.21
N GLU A 79 -12.74 5.47 4.50
CA GLU A 79 -13.48 4.82 5.58
C GLU A 79 -13.45 5.67 6.86
N LYS A 80 -14.61 5.81 7.52
CA LYS A 80 -14.75 6.66 8.72
C LYS A 80 -14.20 6.01 9.99
N ASN A 81 -14.05 4.68 9.99
CA ASN A 81 -13.65 3.90 11.16
C ASN A 81 -12.22 3.36 11.02
N GLY A 82 -11.49 3.29 12.14
CA GLY A 82 -10.14 2.74 12.21
C GLY A 82 -9.01 3.78 12.08
N ALA A 83 -7.88 3.46 12.71
CA ALA A 83 -6.69 4.29 12.71
C ALA A 83 -6.06 4.34 11.32
N ARG A 84 -5.60 5.53 10.91
CA ARG A 84 -4.78 5.70 9.71
C ARG A 84 -3.36 5.31 10.07
N VAL A 85 -2.77 4.40 9.30
CA VAL A 85 -1.43 3.90 9.57
C VAL A 85 -0.58 3.93 8.31
N LEU A 86 0.72 4.08 8.50
CA LEU A 86 1.76 3.94 7.50
C LEU A 86 2.62 2.74 7.89
N LEU A 87 2.65 1.73 7.04
CA LEU A 87 3.51 0.55 7.18
C LEU A 87 4.76 0.74 6.34
N LEU A 88 5.91 0.33 6.86
CA LEU A 88 7.20 0.44 6.18
C LEU A 88 7.84 -0.94 6.08
N GLY A 89 8.28 -1.29 4.87
CA GLY A 89 9.01 -2.52 4.59
C GLY A 89 10.39 -2.19 4.03
N TYR A 90 11.44 -2.43 4.82
CA TYR A 90 12.82 -2.17 4.40
C TYR A 90 13.36 -3.35 3.60
N LEU A 91 13.87 -3.06 2.40
CA LEU A 91 14.50 -4.07 1.56
C LEU A 91 15.83 -4.50 2.18
N LYS A 92 15.98 -5.81 2.41
CA LYS A 92 17.25 -6.40 2.79
C LYS A 92 17.95 -6.87 1.53
N VAL A 93 18.90 -6.07 1.06
CA VAL A 93 19.71 -6.37 -0.13
C VAL A 93 20.69 -7.49 0.19
N HIS A 94 20.77 -8.49 -0.69
CA HIS A 94 21.72 -9.59 -0.58
C HIS A 94 22.57 -9.69 -1.85
N GLY A 95 23.90 -9.68 -1.68
CA GLY A 95 24.85 -9.81 -2.79
C GLY A 95 24.72 -8.68 -3.82
N SER A 96 24.78 -9.04 -5.11
CA SER A 96 24.69 -8.11 -6.25
C SER A 96 23.28 -7.91 -6.79
N GLN A 97 22.25 -8.01 -5.93
CA GLN A 97 20.85 -7.87 -6.34
C GLN A 97 20.57 -6.45 -6.84
N ASP A 98 19.94 -6.33 -8.02
CA ASP A 98 19.46 -5.06 -8.52
C ASP A 98 18.29 -4.55 -7.66
N VAL A 99 18.52 -3.46 -6.95
CA VAL A 99 17.58 -2.89 -5.97
C VAL A 99 16.31 -2.40 -6.67
N GLY A 100 16.44 -1.74 -7.83
CA GLY A 100 15.29 -1.21 -8.57
C GLY A 100 14.34 -2.33 -8.99
N THR A 101 14.87 -3.37 -9.63
CA THR A 101 14.12 -4.56 -10.03
C THR A 101 13.49 -5.26 -8.83
N ALA A 102 14.21 -5.38 -7.71
CA ALA A 102 13.66 -5.96 -6.50
C ALA A 102 12.43 -5.18 -5.99
N LEU A 103 12.54 -3.85 -5.92
CA LEU A 103 11.44 -2.98 -5.50
C LEU A 103 10.26 -3.04 -6.47
N ASP A 104 10.51 -3.10 -7.78
CA ASP A 104 9.46 -3.27 -8.80
C ASP A 104 8.68 -4.56 -8.60
N VAL A 105 9.38 -5.66 -8.32
CA VAL A 105 8.75 -6.95 -8.04
C VAL A 105 7.91 -6.89 -6.77
N ILE A 106 8.43 -6.31 -5.68
CA ILE A 106 7.70 -6.23 -4.40
C ILE A 106 6.46 -5.36 -4.54
N GLU A 107 6.59 -4.15 -5.08
CA GLU A 107 5.46 -3.22 -5.21
C GLU A 107 4.35 -3.84 -6.05
N ARG A 108 4.70 -4.44 -7.19
CA ARG A 108 3.74 -5.14 -8.04
C ARG A 108 3.05 -6.28 -7.29
N ALA A 109 3.82 -7.14 -6.61
CA ALA A 109 3.25 -8.27 -5.88
C ALA A 109 2.29 -7.83 -4.75
N LEU A 110 2.62 -6.75 -4.03
CA LEU A 110 1.75 -6.21 -2.98
C LEU A 110 0.47 -5.60 -3.56
N ILE A 111 0.55 -4.91 -4.70
CA ILE A 111 -0.64 -4.37 -5.39
C ILE A 111 -1.51 -5.50 -5.91
N GLU A 112 -0.93 -6.48 -6.62
CA GLU A 112 -1.65 -7.64 -7.16
C GLU A 112 -2.35 -8.43 -6.04
N HIS A 113 -1.64 -8.72 -4.95
CA HIS A 113 -2.24 -9.38 -3.80
C HIS A 113 -3.36 -8.55 -3.18
N GLY A 114 -3.16 -7.24 -3.01
CA GLY A 114 -4.19 -6.39 -2.45
C GLY A 114 -5.45 -6.32 -3.31
N LEU A 115 -5.31 -6.24 -4.63
CA LEU A 115 -6.43 -6.27 -5.56
C LEU A 115 -7.17 -7.62 -5.54
N ALA A 116 -6.43 -8.73 -5.46
CA ALA A 116 -7.02 -10.07 -5.37
C ALA A 116 -7.84 -10.26 -4.06
N GLU A 117 -7.39 -9.66 -2.96
CA GLU A 117 -8.11 -9.62 -1.67
C GLU A 117 -9.28 -8.62 -1.65
N GLY A 118 -9.54 -7.92 -2.76
CA GLY A 118 -10.59 -6.91 -2.86
C GLY A 118 -10.27 -5.61 -2.10
N HIS A 119 -8.99 -5.34 -1.83
CA HIS A 119 -8.59 -4.09 -1.20
C HIS A 119 -8.74 -2.90 -2.15
N PRO A 120 -9.09 -1.74 -1.59
CA PRO A 120 -9.42 -0.54 -2.34
C PRO A 120 -8.20 0.31 -2.69
N LEU A 121 -7.26 -0.33 -3.37
CA LEU A 121 -6.03 0.33 -3.76
C LEU A 121 -6.32 1.48 -4.74
N VAL A 122 -5.81 2.67 -4.44
CA VAL A 122 -5.99 3.86 -5.29
C VAL A 122 -4.89 4.03 -6.34
N ASN A 123 -3.85 3.21 -6.28
CA ASN A 123 -2.64 3.27 -7.14
C ASN A 123 -2.69 2.33 -8.36
N VAL A 124 -3.88 1.90 -8.80
CA VAL A 124 -4.06 0.94 -9.92
C VAL A 124 -3.66 1.53 -11.29
N GLN A 125 -3.72 2.86 -11.46
CA GLN A 125 -3.36 3.49 -12.75
C GLN A 125 -1.86 3.43 -13.08
N GLY A 126 -0.98 3.16 -12.09
CA GLY A 126 0.47 3.11 -12.27
C GLY A 126 1.03 1.72 -12.60
N THR A 127 0.24 0.66 -12.39
CA THR A 127 0.63 -0.69 -12.80
C THR A 127 0.42 -0.81 -14.30
N ARG A 128 1.53 -0.86 -15.07
CA ARG A 128 1.54 -1.16 -16.52
C ARG A 128 0.87 -2.49 -16.89
N THR A 129 0.44 -3.28 -15.92
CA THR A 129 -0.30 -4.53 -16.10
C THR A 129 -1.79 -4.21 -16.18
N PRO A 130 -2.45 -4.41 -17.34
CA PRO A 130 -3.90 -4.35 -17.41
C PRO A 130 -4.51 -5.39 -16.47
N PHE A 131 -5.56 -5.01 -15.76
CA PHE A 131 -6.39 -5.92 -14.98
C PHE A 131 -7.78 -5.96 -15.60
N HIS A 132 -8.38 -7.13 -15.64
CA HIS A 132 -9.81 -7.29 -15.87
C HIS A 132 -10.55 -7.07 -14.55
N THR A 133 -11.61 -6.27 -14.59
CA THR A 133 -12.59 -6.18 -13.50
C THR A 133 -13.72 -7.15 -13.83
N LEU A 134 -13.87 -8.18 -13.01
CA LEU A 134 -15.02 -9.08 -13.05
C LEU A 134 -16.08 -8.54 -12.08
N SER A 135 -17.29 -8.32 -12.59
CA SER A 135 -18.45 -7.91 -11.79
C SER A 135 -19.43 -9.07 -11.72
N PHE A 136 -19.79 -9.47 -10.51
CA PHE A 136 -20.70 -10.58 -10.26
C PHE A 136 -22.01 -10.06 -9.65
N THR A 137 -23.14 -10.54 -10.15
CA THR A 137 -24.48 -10.29 -9.59
C THR A 137 -25.11 -11.63 -9.22
N GLY A 138 -25.96 -11.64 -8.19
CA GLY A 138 -26.56 -12.88 -7.72
C GLY A 138 -27.18 -12.76 -6.33
N ASN A 139 -27.50 -13.91 -5.74
CA ASN A 139 -28.05 -13.99 -4.40
C ASN A 139 -26.93 -14.11 -3.33
N ARG A 140 -27.33 -14.06 -2.05
CA ARG A 140 -26.39 -14.12 -0.92
C ARG A 140 -25.57 -15.43 -0.86
N MET A 141 -26.08 -16.51 -1.46
CA MET A 141 -25.35 -17.79 -1.53
C MET A 141 -24.23 -17.72 -2.59
N SER A 142 -24.49 -17.13 -3.76
CA SER A 142 -23.45 -16.91 -4.78
C SER A 142 -22.35 -15.95 -4.32
N GLU A 143 -22.66 -14.96 -3.47
CA GLU A 143 -21.66 -14.05 -2.88
C GLU A 143 -20.64 -14.76 -1.97
N GLN A 144 -20.93 -15.99 -1.54
CA GLN A 144 -19.96 -16.82 -0.80
C GLN A 144 -18.94 -17.49 -1.73
N VAL A 145 -19.25 -17.62 -3.03
CA VAL A 145 -18.38 -18.23 -4.04
C VAL A 145 -17.55 -17.16 -4.74
N ALA A 146 -18.15 -16.03 -5.08
CA ALA A 146 -17.47 -14.92 -5.75
C ALA A 146 -17.88 -13.57 -5.15
N PRO A 147 -16.92 -12.66 -4.90
CA PRO A 147 -17.23 -11.31 -4.44
C PRO A 147 -17.94 -10.52 -5.56
N ARG A 148 -18.65 -9.45 -5.20
CA ARG A 148 -19.33 -8.58 -6.18
C ARG A 148 -18.40 -7.98 -7.22
N GLN A 149 -17.16 -7.71 -6.82
CA GLN A 149 -16.09 -7.28 -7.71
C GLN A 149 -14.83 -8.08 -7.42
N MET A 150 -14.16 -8.51 -8.48
CA MET A 150 -12.88 -9.19 -8.43
C MET A 150 -11.95 -8.59 -9.48
N PHE A 151 -10.68 -8.42 -9.12
CA PHE A 151 -9.65 -7.97 -10.04
C PHE A 151 -8.78 -9.15 -10.43
N VAL A 152 -8.68 -9.41 -11.73
CA VAL A 152 -7.88 -10.51 -12.27
C VAL A 152 -6.87 -9.93 -13.26
N LYS A 153 -5.65 -10.47 -13.25
CA LYS A 153 -4.62 -10.07 -14.21
C LYS A 153 -5.09 -10.37 -15.64
N ALA A 154 -4.89 -9.43 -16.57
CA ALA A 154 -5.12 -9.66 -17.99
C ALA A 154 -4.04 -10.57 -18.62
#